data_AF-A0A818LPY2-F1
#
_entry.id   AF-A0A818LPY2-F1
#
_cell.length_a   1.000
_cell.length_b   1.000
_cell.length_c   1.000
_cell.angle_alpha   90.00
_cell.angle_beta   90.00
_cell.angle_gamma   90.00
#
_symmetry.space_group_name_H-M   'P 1'
#
loop_
_entity.id
_entity.type
_entity.pdbx_description
1 polymer ?
#
loop_
_entity_poly.entity_id
_entity_poly.type
_entity_poly.pdbx_seq_one_letter_code
_entity_poly.pdbx_strand_id
1 'polypeptide(L)'
;MSSIKFKKILSCSSEDQIHCAENLLKSKKWLSSTGTDDRIICIIELEKPSLINSLDIGNNGSAFIELFVSNSDDDDDWTILLPSTILMTPKESRSNTNCLQIKNCKSFHFNKTSLNQKWTRLKIICDQKFNHTNQFGLNFIKLYSDENNQIEPEKNSSIDEIQKHDKSQIMKNIVFVVSGFKNPVRTELRKKGTAMGAIYNDDWDEKCTHLISAFSNTPKSNQVQQTGKGFIVNKKWILDCYKQNQLLSEKSYEFNETKSEISNKTSKTKKKEDVEESNNTKDVKRKSITKNDDDVKTNKLRIGELPDFFHEKHFYVSYGDYDDNTLLAITRVILAYDGILERQITSDVKYVITNRMWNQDFEKISRSNPEINFINLDWLQDCHNENQFMPLQSYLIVP
;
A
#
# COMPACT_ATOMS: atom_id res chain seq x y z
N MET A 1 19.68 -20.98 -7.08
CA MET A 1 18.53 -20.37 -7.80
C MET A 1 18.47 -20.81 -9.25
N SER A 2 17.46 -21.61 -9.60
CA SER A 2 17.11 -22.02 -10.95
C SER A 2 16.15 -21.03 -11.59
N SER A 3 16.37 -20.68 -12.85
CA SER A 3 15.44 -19.82 -13.61
C SER A 3 14.14 -20.57 -13.89
N ILE A 4 13.01 -19.94 -13.56
CA ILE A 4 11.67 -20.46 -13.86
C ILE A 4 11.39 -20.21 -15.34
N LYS A 5 10.90 -21.24 -16.03
CA LYS A 5 10.58 -21.21 -17.45
C LYS A 5 9.12 -20.83 -17.69
N PHE A 6 8.90 -20.07 -18.74
CA PHE A 6 7.57 -19.68 -19.22
C PHE A 6 7.14 -20.62 -20.33
N LYS A 7 5.88 -21.08 -20.27
CA LYS A 7 5.29 -22.02 -21.22
C LYS A 7 4.72 -21.32 -22.43
N LYS A 8 3.80 -20.37 -22.21
CA LYS A 8 3.15 -19.60 -23.28
C LYS A 8 2.57 -18.29 -22.75
N ILE A 9 2.34 -17.35 -23.67
CA ILE A 9 1.52 -16.16 -23.42
C ILE A 9 0.05 -16.58 -23.46
N LEU A 10 -0.72 -16.21 -22.43
CA LEU A 10 -2.16 -16.45 -22.35
C LEU A 10 -2.96 -15.29 -22.92
N SER A 11 -2.52 -14.07 -22.65
CA SER A 11 -3.17 -12.85 -23.12
C SER A 11 -2.18 -11.68 -23.13
N CYS A 12 -2.35 -10.76 -24.07
CA CYS A 12 -1.62 -9.50 -24.13
C CYS A 12 -2.59 -8.39 -24.56
N SER A 13 -2.56 -7.25 -23.87
CA SER A 13 -3.44 -6.13 -24.18
C SER A 13 -2.92 -5.24 -25.30
N SER A 14 -1.60 -5.23 -25.53
CA SER A 14 -0.95 -4.40 -26.56
C SER A 14 0.48 -4.90 -26.82
N GLU A 15 0.84 -4.96 -28.09
CA GLU A 15 2.17 -5.41 -28.49
C GLU A 15 2.63 -4.82 -29.83
N ASP A 16 3.95 -4.63 -29.95
CA ASP A 16 4.63 -4.28 -31.19
C ASP A 16 4.75 -5.49 -32.13
N GLN A 17 4.81 -5.22 -33.45
CA GLN A 17 4.90 -6.28 -34.47
C GLN A 17 6.20 -7.11 -34.38
N ILE A 18 7.31 -6.49 -33.96
CA ILE A 18 8.63 -7.13 -33.83
C ILE A 18 8.90 -7.47 -32.36
N HIS A 19 8.57 -6.55 -31.46
CA HIS A 19 8.77 -6.66 -30.03
C HIS A 19 7.48 -7.14 -29.33
N CYS A 20 6.95 -8.28 -29.77
CA CYS A 20 5.71 -8.88 -29.27
C CYS A 20 5.86 -9.56 -27.89
N ALA A 21 4.76 -9.92 -27.24
CA ALA A 21 4.77 -10.54 -25.92
C ALA A 21 5.45 -11.92 -25.88
N GLU A 22 5.37 -12.69 -26.97
CA GLU A 22 6.03 -14.01 -27.07
C GLU A 22 7.55 -13.95 -26.88
N ASN A 23 8.17 -12.79 -27.13
CA ASN A 23 9.58 -12.57 -26.89
C ASN A 23 9.98 -12.74 -25.42
N LEU A 24 9.06 -12.50 -24.47
CA LEU A 24 9.32 -12.69 -23.05
C LEU A 24 9.65 -14.15 -22.71
N LEU A 25 9.09 -15.12 -23.44
CA LEU A 25 9.39 -16.55 -23.27
C LEU A 25 10.87 -16.87 -23.52
N LYS A 26 11.56 -16.01 -24.29
CA LYS A 26 12.98 -16.12 -24.64
C LYS A 26 13.83 -15.00 -24.01
N SER A 27 13.31 -14.33 -22.98
CA SER A 27 13.96 -13.19 -22.31
C SER A 27 14.37 -12.06 -23.28
N LYS A 28 13.48 -11.70 -24.21
CA LYS A 28 13.65 -10.61 -25.18
C LYS A 28 12.57 -9.53 -24.99
N LYS A 29 12.74 -8.42 -25.72
CA LYS A 29 11.89 -7.22 -25.64
C LYS A 29 10.42 -7.51 -25.94
N TRP A 30 9.56 -6.97 -25.08
CA TRP A 30 8.14 -6.77 -25.32
C TRP A 30 7.82 -5.29 -25.16
N LEU A 31 7.25 -4.68 -26.19
CA LEU A 31 6.85 -3.27 -26.21
C LEU A 31 5.39 -3.14 -26.61
N SER A 32 4.75 -2.07 -26.16
CA SER A 32 3.43 -1.66 -26.61
C SER A 32 3.37 -1.40 -28.11
N SER A 33 2.19 -1.53 -28.72
CA SER A 33 1.93 -0.98 -30.04
C SER A 33 2.05 0.55 -30.05
N THR A 34 2.34 1.14 -31.20
CA THR A 34 2.30 2.61 -31.34
C THR A 34 0.90 3.14 -31.04
N GLY A 35 0.82 4.21 -30.23
CA GLY A 35 -0.47 4.85 -29.89
C GLY A 35 -1.32 4.08 -28.87
N THR A 36 -0.76 3.09 -28.17
CA THR A 36 -1.45 2.42 -27.07
C THR A 36 -1.64 3.35 -25.87
N ASP A 37 -2.64 3.05 -25.04
CA ASP A 37 -2.86 3.67 -23.73
C ASP A 37 -1.61 3.61 -22.84
N ASP A 38 -1.64 4.35 -21.73
CA ASP A 38 -0.53 4.42 -20.77
C ASP A 38 -0.31 3.15 -19.95
N ARG A 39 -0.98 2.04 -20.29
CA ARG A 39 -0.94 0.76 -19.59
C ARG A 39 -0.96 -0.42 -20.57
N ILE A 40 -0.06 -1.37 -20.35
CA ILE A 40 -0.07 -2.68 -21.04
C ILE A 40 -0.02 -3.84 -20.06
N ILE A 41 -0.68 -4.93 -20.42
CA ILE A 41 -0.84 -6.12 -19.60
C ILE A 41 -0.44 -7.35 -20.41
N CYS A 42 0.36 -8.23 -19.82
CA CYS A 42 0.68 -9.55 -20.37
C CYS A 42 0.47 -10.62 -19.31
N ILE A 43 -0.24 -11.69 -19.67
CA ILE A 43 -0.48 -12.85 -18.83
C ILE A 43 0.28 -14.03 -19.40
N ILE A 44 1.05 -14.72 -18.56
CA ILE A 44 1.96 -15.79 -18.94
C ILE A 44 1.68 -17.03 -18.09
N GLU A 45 1.64 -18.20 -18.73
CA GLU A 45 1.62 -19.51 -18.05
C GLU A 45 3.05 -19.97 -17.79
N LEU A 46 3.34 -20.43 -16.57
CA LEU A 46 4.62 -21.03 -16.18
C LEU A 46 4.67 -22.50 -16.60
N GLU A 47 5.86 -23.03 -16.90
CA GLU A 47 6.03 -24.42 -17.35
C GLU A 47 5.58 -25.45 -16.30
N LYS A 48 5.79 -25.12 -15.03
CA LYS A 48 5.36 -25.92 -13.87
C LYS A 48 5.00 -25.00 -12.69
N PRO A 49 4.14 -25.44 -11.76
CA PRO A 49 3.90 -24.72 -10.51
C PRO A 49 5.22 -24.42 -9.79
N SER A 50 5.55 -23.14 -9.62
CA SER A 50 6.88 -22.70 -9.16
C SER A 50 6.79 -21.67 -8.04
N LEU A 51 7.66 -21.80 -7.04
CA LEU A 51 7.85 -20.79 -6.00
C LEU A 51 8.76 -19.69 -6.56
N ILE A 52 8.38 -18.42 -6.42
CA ILE A 52 9.15 -17.28 -6.92
C ILE A 52 9.89 -16.63 -5.74
N ASN A 53 11.22 -16.72 -5.72
CA ASN A 53 12.05 -16.20 -4.62
C ASN A 53 12.73 -14.87 -4.97
N SER A 54 13.00 -14.65 -6.25
CA SER A 54 13.54 -13.40 -6.78
C SER A 54 13.21 -13.26 -8.26
N LEU A 55 13.40 -12.05 -8.80
CA LEU A 55 13.24 -11.76 -10.21
C LEU A 55 14.11 -10.57 -10.64
N ASP A 56 14.47 -10.58 -11.92
CA ASP A 56 15.14 -9.48 -12.59
C ASP A 56 14.23 -8.91 -13.68
N ILE A 57 14.09 -7.59 -13.70
CA ILE A 57 13.29 -6.86 -14.68
C ILE A 57 14.24 -5.96 -15.45
N GLY A 58 14.45 -6.24 -16.74
CA GLY A 58 15.04 -5.28 -17.66
C GLY A 58 13.94 -4.36 -18.15
N ASN A 59 13.97 -3.09 -17.78
CA ASN A 59 12.99 -2.12 -18.25
C ASN A 59 13.19 -1.78 -19.74
N ASN A 60 12.14 -1.33 -20.40
CA ASN A 60 12.25 -0.57 -21.63
C ASN A 60 11.15 0.50 -21.67
N GLY A 61 11.40 1.61 -21.00
CA GLY A 61 10.52 2.78 -21.07
C GLY A 61 9.27 2.73 -20.19
N SER A 62 9.06 1.70 -19.36
CA SER A 62 7.95 1.68 -18.39
C SER A 62 8.29 2.52 -17.17
N ALA A 63 7.36 3.34 -16.69
CA ALA A 63 7.53 4.11 -15.45
C ALA A 63 7.32 3.24 -14.21
N PHE A 64 6.30 2.37 -14.26
CA PHE A 64 5.97 1.47 -13.16
C PHE A 64 5.74 0.05 -13.67
N ILE A 65 5.95 -0.91 -12.77
CA ILE A 65 5.59 -2.30 -12.97
C ILE A 65 4.84 -2.85 -11.75
N GLU A 66 3.81 -3.65 -12.00
CA GLU A 66 3.10 -4.44 -11.02
C GLU A 66 3.04 -5.90 -11.50
N LEU A 67 3.27 -6.84 -10.58
CA LEU A 67 3.21 -8.27 -10.88
C LEU A 67 2.18 -8.95 -10.00
N PHE A 68 1.33 -9.76 -10.62
CA PHE A 68 0.35 -10.61 -9.96
C PHE A 68 0.58 -12.07 -10.33
N VAL A 69 0.16 -12.97 -9.46
CA VAL A 69 0.27 -14.41 -9.60
C VAL A 69 -1.07 -15.07 -9.30
N SER A 70 -1.32 -16.20 -9.96
CA SER A 70 -2.52 -17.00 -9.74
C SER A 70 -2.25 -18.48 -9.95
N ASN A 71 -3.08 -19.31 -9.32
CA ASN A 71 -3.21 -20.75 -9.56
C ASN A 71 -4.55 -21.10 -10.20
N SER A 72 -5.46 -20.13 -10.30
CA SER A 72 -6.79 -20.32 -10.85
C SER A 72 -6.79 -20.04 -12.34
N ASP A 73 -7.73 -20.66 -13.03
CA ASP A 73 -8.06 -20.32 -14.41
C ASP A 73 -8.97 -19.09 -14.50
N ASP A 74 -9.54 -18.65 -13.38
CA ASP A 74 -10.40 -17.48 -13.23
C ASP A 74 -9.63 -16.17 -13.47
N ASP A 75 -10.20 -15.28 -14.27
CA ASP A 75 -9.60 -14.01 -14.67
C ASP A 75 -9.59 -12.97 -13.54
N ASP A 76 -10.36 -13.15 -12.47
CA ASP A 76 -10.46 -12.22 -11.34
C ASP A 76 -9.66 -12.67 -10.09
N ASP A 77 -9.15 -13.91 -10.06
CA ASP A 77 -8.39 -14.44 -8.92
C ASP A 77 -6.89 -14.16 -9.04
N TRP A 78 -6.48 -12.95 -8.66
CA TRP A 78 -5.07 -12.52 -8.68
C TRP A 78 -4.56 -12.16 -7.29
N THR A 79 -3.43 -12.75 -6.91
CA THR A 79 -2.65 -12.34 -5.74
C THR A 79 -1.49 -11.46 -6.19
N ILE A 80 -1.31 -10.32 -5.53
CA ILE A 80 -0.18 -9.42 -5.84
C ILE A 80 1.14 -10.10 -5.43
N LEU A 81 2.10 -10.18 -6.35
CA LEU A 81 3.46 -10.65 -6.11
C LEU A 81 4.38 -9.47 -5.84
N LEU A 82 4.48 -8.55 -6.81
CA LEU A 82 5.29 -7.34 -6.71
C LEU A 82 4.35 -6.13 -6.73
N PRO A 83 4.29 -5.34 -5.64
CA PRO A 83 3.52 -4.10 -5.62
C PRO A 83 4.09 -3.09 -6.62
N SER A 84 3.31 -2.04 -6.88
CA SER A 84 3.67 -0.95 -7.80
C SER A 84 5.08 -0.44 -7.54
N THR A 85 5.99 -0.83 -8.44
CA THR A 85 7.43 -0.59 -8.33
C THR A 85 7.86 0.38 -9.40
N ILE A 86 8.55 1.44 -8.99
CA ILE A 86 9.09 2.45 -9.90
C ILE A 86 10.27 1.85 -10.68
N LEU A 87 10.21 1.97 -12.00
CA LEU A 87 11.29 1.64 -12.94
C LEU A 87 11.89 2.89 -13.60
N MET A 88 11.15 4.00 -13.68
CA MET A 88 11.65 5.30 -14.11
C MET A 88 11.01 6.42 -13.28
N THR A 89 11.78 7.45 -12.98
CA THR A 89 11.24 8.70 -12.43
C THR A 89 10.36 9.43 -13.46
N PRO A 90 9.50 10.38 -13.03
CA PRO A 90 8.75 11.22 -13.96
C PRO A 90 9.64 12.02 -14.92
N LYS A 91 10.79 12.50 -14.45
CA LYS A 91 11.78 13.21 -15.28
C LYS A 91 12.33 12.30 -16.37
N GLU A 92 12.84 11.14 -16.00
CA GLU A 92 13.38 10.14 -16.94
C GLU A 92 12.34 9.69 -17.96
N SER A 93 11.09 9.53 -17.53
CA SER A 93 9.99 9.15 -18.41
C SER A 93 9.70 10.23 -19.46
N ARG A 94 9.65 11.51 -19.05
CA ARG A 94 9.44 12.64 -19.98
C ARG A 94 10.61 12.84 -20.95
N SER A 95 11.84 12.68 -20.47
CA SER A 95 13.04 12.81 -21.32
C SER A 95 13.40 11.54 -22.09
N ASN A 96 12.71 10.43 -21.83
CA ASN A 96 12.99 9.11 -22.39
C ASN A 96 14.48 8.70 -22.20
N THR A 97 15.01 8.93 -21.01
CA THR A 97 16.39 8.59 -20.61
C THR A 97 16.38 7.43 -19.61
N ASN A 98 17.47 6.67 -19.51
CA ASN A 98 17.60 5.54 -18.57
C ASN A 98 16.54 4.43 -18.73
N CYS A 99 15.93 4.32 -19.92
CA CYS A 99 14.82 3.40 -20.19
C CYS A 99 15.16 1.91 -20.00
N LEU A 100 16.45 1.55 -20.08
CA LEU A 100 16.94 0.15 -20.10
C LEU A 100 17.52 -0.33 -18.75
N GLN A 101 17.21 0.36 -17.65
CA GLN A 101 17.69 -0.05 -16.34
C GLN A 101 17.19 -1.44 -15.93
N ILE A 102 18.02 -2.15 -15.16
CA ILE A 102 17.68 -3.45 -14.59
C ILE A 102 17.30 -3.27 -13.12
N LYS A 103 16.10 -3.72 -12.75
CA LYS A 103 15.65 -3.79 -11.37
C LYS A 103 15.71 -5.23 -10.89
N ASN A 104 16.52 -5.47 -9.86
CA ASN A 104 16.58 -6.77 -9.18
C ASN A 104 15.65 -6.73 -7.97
N CYS A 105 14.71 -7.67 -7.91
CA CYS A 105 13.72 -7.79 -6.84
C CYS A 105 13.91 -9.13 -6.11
N LYS A 106 14.24 -9.05 -4.82
CA LYS A 106 14.31 -10.19 -3.89
C LYS A 106 13.03 -10.32 -3.07
N SER A 107 12.90 -11.42 -2.33
CA SER A 107 11.75 -11.76 -1.47
C SER A 107 11.20 -10.61 -0.61
N PHE A 108 12.04 -9.73 -0.06
CA PHE A 108 11.59 -8.60 0.76
C PHE A 108 10.83 -7.50 -0.01
N HIS A 109 10.90 -7.49 -1.35
CA HIS A 109 10.08 -6.60 -2.18
C HIS A 109 8.70 -7.20 -2.48
N PHE A 110 8.52 -8.49 -2.25
CA PHE A 110 7.29 -9.20 -2.61
C PHE A 110 6.24 -9.08 -1.52
N ASN A 111 4.97 -9.18 -1.91
CA ASN A 111 3.90 -9.23 -0.94
C ASN A 111 3.92 -10.56 -0.17
N LYS A 112 3.86 -10.47 1.16
CA LYS A 112 3.91 -11.64 2.06
C LYS A 112 2.86 -12.70 1.79
N THR A 113 1.70 -12.37 1.21
CA THR A 113 0.67 -13.37 0.88
C THR A 113 1.01 -14.22 -0.34
N SER A 114 1.85 -13.71 -1.23
CA SER A 114 2.33 -14.46 -2.39
C SER A 114 3.53 -15.37 -2.06
N LEU A 115 4.20 -15.09 -0.93
CA LEU A 115 5.35 -15.84 -0.45
C LEU A 115 4.91 -17.24 0.03
N ASN A 116 5.77 -18.23 -0.18
CA ASN A 116 5.59 -19.63 0.24
C ASN A 116 4.51 -20.43 -0.51
N GLN A 117 3.99 -19.92 -1.62
CA GLN A 117 3.10 -20.65 -2.50
C GLN A 117 3.73 -20.85 -3.87
N LYS A 118 3.38 -21.97 -4.52
CA LYS A 118 3.73 -22.22 -5.91
C LYS A 118 2.65 -21.60 -6.79
N TRP A 119 3.06 -20.97 -7.87
CA TRP A 119 2.18 -20.28 -8.81
C TRP A 119 2.29 -20.89 -10.19
N THR A 120 1.21 -20.84 -10.98
CA THR A 120 1.19 -21.33 -12.37
C THR A 120 1.05 -20.21 -13.39
N ARG A 121 0.60 -19.03 -12.98
CA ARG A 121 0.40 -17.86 -13.85
C ARG A 121 1.08 -16.63 -13.31
N LEU A 122 1.55 -15.78 -14.21
CA LEU A 122 2.09 -14.45 -13.94
C LEU A 122 1.35 -13.43 -14.80
N LYS A 123 0.83 -12.37 -14.18
CA LYS A 123 0.31 -11.19 -14.86
C LYS A 123 1.25 -10.03 -14.62
N ILE A 124 1.74 -9.47 -15.72
CA ILE A 124 2.65 -8.34 -15.78
C ILE A 124 1.84 -7.13 -16.19
N ILE A 125 1.92 -6.05 -15.42
CA ILE A 125 1.33 -4.76 -15.76
C ILE A 125 2.47 -3.75 -15.84
N CYS A 126 2.58 -3.08 -16.98
CA CYS A 126 3.52 -1.98 -17.18
C CYS A 126 2.70 -0.70 -17.40
N ASP A 127 3.07 0.37 -16.70
CA ASP A 127 2.46 1.70 -16.84
C ASP A 127 3.50 2.72 -17.28
N GLN A 128 3.13 3.62 -18.18
CA GLN A 128 3.90 4.80 -18.57
C GLN A 128 3.01 6.06 -18.58
N LYS A 129 2.82 6.63 -17.40
CA LYS A 129 1.88 7.74 -17.14
C LYS A 129 2.43 9.12 -17.50
N PHE A 130 3.72 9.23 -17.82
CA PHE A 130 4.40 10.51 -18.00
C PHE A 130 4.88 10.74 -19.44
N ASN A 131 4.80 9.73 -20.30
CA ASN A 131 5.13 9.81 -21.72
C ASN A 131 4.19 8.94 -22.56
N HIS A 132 3.28 9.57 -23.29
CA HIS A 132 2.30 8.89 -24.14
C HIS A 132 2.72 8.77 -25.61
N THR A 133 3.93 9.22 -25.95
CA THR A 133 4.40 9.29 -27.33
C THR A 133 5.24 8.07 -27.70
N ASN A 134 6.10 7.63 -26.77
CA ASN A 134 7.04 6.55 -26.99
C ASN A 134 6.42 5.19 -26.62
N GLN A 135 6.81 4.14 -27.35
CA GLN A 135 6.52 2.77 -26.93
C GLN A 135 7.23 2.46 -25.62
N PHE A 136 6.61 1.61 -24.81
CA PHE A 136 7.13 1.19 -23.52
C PHE A 136 6.81 -0.27 -23.26
N GLY A 137 7.50 -0.87 -22.29
CA GLY A 137 7.32 -2.24 -21.87
C GLY A 137 8.57 -2.74 -21.18
N LEU A 138 8.99 -3.95 -21.51
CA LEU A 138 10.13 -4.62 -20.87
C LEU A 138 11.17 -5.03 -21.91
N ASN A 139 12.44 -4.94 -21.52
CA ASN A 139 13.53 -5.58 -22.24
C ASN A 139 13.58 -7.09 -21.94
N PHE A 140 13.33 -7.48 -20.69
CA PHE A 140 13.11 -8.87 -20.29
C PHE A 140 12.50 -8.92 -18.88
N ILE A 141 11.96 -10.08 -18.52
CA ILE A 141 11.70 -10.46 -17.14
C ILE A 141 12.20 -11.90 -16.91
N LYS A 142 12.87 -12.13 -15.79
CA LYS A 142 13.34 -13.46 -15.38
C LYS A 142 12.93 -13.71 -13.95
N LEU A 143 12.27 -14.83 -13.70
CA LEU A 143 11.94 -15.28 -12.36
C LEU A 143 12.91 -16.39 -11.94
N TYR A 144 13.22 -16.44 -10.65
CA TYR A 144 14.07 -17.47 -10.08
C TYR A 144 13.40 -18.14 -8.90
N SER A 145 13.56 -19.47 -8.86
CA SER A 145 13.19 -20.31 -7.73
C SER A 145 14.45 -20.83 -7.09
N ASP A 146 14.42 -21.05 -5.79
CA ASP A 146 15.45 -21.77 -5.08
C ASP A 146 14.83 -23.03 -4.47
N GLU A 147 14.85 -24.13 -5.23
CA GLU A 147 14.20 -25.39 -4.82
C GLU A 147 14.84 -26.01 -3.55
N ASN A 148 16.06 -25.59 -3.21
CA ASN A 148 16.75 -25.94 -1.96
C ASN A 148 16.35 -25.05 -0.76
N ASN A 149 15.60 -23.99 -1.03
CA ASN A 149 15.08 -23.05 -0.05
C ASN A 149 13.59 -23.36 0.16
N GLN A 150 13.29 -24.62 0.51
CA GLN A 150 12.21 -24.80 1.46
C GLN A 150 12.67 -24.02 2.68
N ILE A 151 11.98 -22.94 3.01
CA ILE A 151 12.05 -22.40 4.36
C ILE A 151 11.41 -23.47 5.24
N GLU A 152 12.16 -24.52 5.57
CA GLU A 152 12.11 -25.02 6.93
C GLU A 152 12.32 -23.79 7.82
N PRO A 153 11.50 -23.58 8.85
CA PRO A 153 11.62 -22.39 9.70
C PRO A 153 13.08 -22.26 10.15
N GLU A 154 13.78 -21.28 9.57
CA GLU A 154 15.23 -21.16 9.75
C GLU A 154 15.54 -21.06 11.24
N LYS A 155 16.37 -22.01 11.70
CA LYS A 155 17.11 -21.91 12.96
C LYS A 155 18.05 -20.72 12.85
N ASN A 156 17.59 -19.53 13.24
CA ASN A 156 18.51 -18.47 13.62
C ASN A 156 19.04 -18.75 15.02
N SER A 157 20.34 -19.03 15.04
CA SER A 157 21.21 -19.15 16.20
C SER A 157 21.02 -17.99 17.17
N SER A 158 20.65 -18.37 18.40
CA SER A 158 21.22 -17.87 19.66
C SER A 158 21.18 -16.36 19.87
N ILE A 159 20.02 -15.85 20.32
CA ILE A 159 19.87 -14.85 21.41
C ILE A 159 18.38 -14.70 21.86
N ASP A 160 17.38 -15.18 21.10
CA ASP A 160 15.95 -14.97 21.44
C ASP A 160 15.24 -16.14 22.17
N GLU A 161 15.97 -17.02 22.86
CA GLU A 161 15.39 -18.23 23.47
C GLU A 161 14.60 -18.04 24.77
N ILE A 162 14.23 -16.82 25.18
CA ILE A 162 13.52 -16.63 26.47
C ILE A 162 12.04 -16.18 26.35
N GLN A 163 11.49 -15.83 25.18
CA GLN A 163 10.08 -15.38 25.12
C GLN A 163 9.23 -15.95 23.97
N LYS A 164 9.41 -17.23 23.65
CA LYS A 164 8.47 -17.98 22.82
C LYS A 164 7.37 -18.64 23.68
N HIS A 165 6.73 -17.86 24.55
CA HIS A 165 5.45 -18.30 25.11
C HIS A 165 4.37 -18.08 24.04
N ASP A 166 3.71 -19.18 23.70
CA ASP A 166 2.78 -19.40 22.60
C ASP A 166 1.73 -18.29 22.40
N LYS A 167 1.91 -17.42 21.39
CA LYS A 167 0.96 -16.36 21.02
C LYS A 167 -0.44 -16.90 20.75
N SER A 168 -0.57 -18.16 20.33
CA SER A 168 -1.86 -18.79 20.05
C SER A 168 -2.73 -19.00 21.30
N GLN A 169 -2.18 -18.81 22.50
CA GLN A 169 -2.94 -18.93 23.75
C GLN A 169 -3.60 -17.61 24.18
N ILE A 170 -3.25 -16.48 23.58
CA ILE A 170 -3.66 -15.13 24.03
C ILE A 170 -5.18 -14.95 23.91
N MET A 171 -5.76 -15.39 22.78
CA MET A 171 -7.18 -15.25 22.45
C MET A 171 -7.89 -16.59 22.25
N LYS A 172 -7.38 -17.69 22.80
CA LYS A 172 -7.89 -19.05 22.55
C LYS A 172 -9.39 -19.28 22.86
N ASN A 173 -9.97 -18.44 23.71
CA ASN A 173 -11.39 -18.50 24.10
C ASN A 173 -12.24 -17.42 23.41
N ILE A 174 -11.69 -16.73 22.40
CA ILE A 174 -12.35 -15.63 21.71
C ILE A 174 -12.89 -16.15 20.38
N VAL A 175 -14.17 -15.90 20.14
CA VAL A 175 -14.79 -16.06 18.82
C VAL A 175 -15.21 -14.66 18.38
N PHE A 176 -14.66 -14.17 17.26
CA PHE A 176 -14.86 -12.78 16.86
C PHE A 176 -15.40 -12.62 15.44
N VAL A 177 -16.18 -11.56 15.27
CA VAL A 177 -16.73 -11.11 13.98
C VAL A 177 -16.18 -9.72 13.68
N VAL A 178 -15.96 -9.43 12.40
CA VAL A 178 -15.52 -8.10 11.94
C VAL A 178 -16.66 -7.44 11.16
N SER A 179 -16.99 -6.18 11.47
CA SER A 179 -18.09 -5.43 10.84
C SER A 179 -17.67 -4.01 10.45
N GLY A 180 -18.09 -3.54 9.28
CA GLY A 180 -17.84 -2.17 8.79
C GLY A 180 -16.44 -1.91 8.22
N PHE A 181 -15.61 -2.94 8.05
CA PHE A 181 -14.27 -2.82 7.44
C PHE A 181 -14.23 -3.44 6.04
N LYS A 182 -13.65 -2.71 5.07
CA LYS A 182 -13.34 -3.20 3.72
C LYS A 182 -12.00 -3.96 3.73
N ASN A 183 -11.79 -4.82 2.74
CA ASN A 183 -10.45 -5.35 2.46
C ASN A 183 -9.54 -4.19 2.00
N PRO A 184 -8.24 -4.15 2.38
CA PRO A 184 -7.46 -5.20 3.04
C PRO A 184 -7.55 -5.22 4.59
N VAL A 185 -8.09 -4.18 5.22
CA VAL A 185 -8.13 -4.02 6.68
C VAL A 185 -8.90 -5.16 7.37
N ARG A 186 -10.03 -5.58 6.79
CA ARG A 186 -10.81 -6.73 7.28
C ARG A 186 -9.96 -8.01 7.34
N THR A 187 -9.16 -8.26 6.30
CA THR A 187 -8.24 -9.42 6.23
C THR A 187 -7.15 -9.33 7.28
N GLU A 188 -6.61 -8.15 7.53
CA GLU A 188 -5.59 -7.94 8.56
C GLU A 188 -6.11 -8.24 9.97
N LEU A 189 -7.28 -7.70 10.32
CA LEU A 189 -7.92 -7.95 11.63
C LEU A 189 -8.21 -9.43 11.82
N ARG A 190 -8.74 -10.09 10.78
CA ARG A 190 -8.96 -11.55 10.77
C ARG A 190 -7.66 -12.29 11.08
N LYS A 191 -6.59 -12.02 10.31
CA LYS A 191 -5.29 -12.68 10.45
C LYS A 191 -4.69 -12.50 11.84
N LYS A 192 -4.73 -11.29 12.39
CA LYS A 192 -4.16 -10.99 13.72
C LYS A 192 -4.92 -11.68 14.84
N GLY A 193 -6.25 -11.68 14.79
CA GLY A 193 -7.08 -12.43 15.74
C GLY A 193 -6.79 -13.93 15.72
N THR A 194 -6.81 -14.53 14.53
CA THR A 194 -6.55 -15.97 14.38
C THR A 194 -5.12 -16.37 14.77
N ALA A 195 -4.13 -15.50 14.50
CA ALA A 195 -2.75 -15.74 14.94
C ALA A 195 -2.58 -15.73 16.47
N MET A 196 -3.46 -15.03 17.19
CA MET A 196 -3.51 -15.04 18.65
C MET A 196 -4.39 -16.16 19.22
N GLY A 197 -4.93 -17.05 18.37
CA GLY A 197 -5.77 -18.18 18.78
C GLY A 197 -7.28 -17.92 18.79
N ALA A 198 -7.72 -16.73 18.36
CA ALA A 198 -9.15 -16.45 18.25
C ALA A 198 -9.77 -17.20 17.05
N ILE A 199 -11.02 -17.62 17.18
CA ILE A 199 -11.80 -18.18 16.08
C ILE A 199 -12.53 -17.04 15.38
N TYR A 200 -12.37 -16.92 14.06
CA TYR A 200 -13.10 -15.94 13.28
C TYR A 200 -14.43 -16.51 12.76
N ASN A 201 -15.50 -15.73 12.82
CA ASN A 201 -16.78 -16.04 12.20
C ASN A 201 -17.22 -14.92 11.23
N ASP A 202 -17.86 -15.27 10.12
CA ASP A 202 -18.33 -14.28 9.13
C ASP A 202 -19.57 -13.54 9.64
N ASP A 203 -20.48 -14.25 10.30
CA ASP A 203 -21.72 -13.72 10.88
C ASP A 203 -21.75 -13.86 12.40
N TRP A 204 -22.58 -13.03 13.03
CA TRP A 204 -22.77 -13.09 14.48
C TRP A 204 -23.73 -14.22 14.84
N ASP A 205 -23.25 -15.14 15.67
CA ASP A 205 -24.02 -16.25 16.24
C ASP A 205 -23.80 -16.38 17.75
N GLU A 206 -24.46 -17.36 18.39
CA GLU A 206 -24.40 -17.58 19.84
C GLU A 206 -23.00 -17.95 20.36
N LYS A 207 -22.09 -18.37 19.48
CA LYS A 207 -20.71 -18.73 19.85
C LYS A 207 -19.81 -17.50 19.86
N CYS A 208 -20.22 -16.40 19.24
CA CYS A 208 -19.43 -15.17 19.13
C CYS A 208 -19.33 -14.46 20.49
N THR A 209 -18.11 -14.05 20.85
CA THR A 209 -17.83 -13.30 22.08
C THR A 209 -17.49 -11.83 21.82
N HIS A 210 -16.94 -11.51 20.64
CA HIS A 210 -16.46 -10.15 20.32
C HIS A 210 -16.85 -9.69 18.92
N LEU A 211 -17.41 -8.49 18.81
CA LEU A 211 -17.61 -7.79 17.55
C LEU A 211 -16.54 -6.70 17.42
N ILE A 212 -15.67 -6.83 16.42
CA ILE A 212 -14.74 -5.79 16.01
C ILE A 212 -15.47 -4.87 15.03
N SER A 213 -15.91 -3.71 15.51
CA SER A 213 -16.75 -2.79 14.74
C SER A 213 -15.97 -1.55 14.30
N ALA A 214 -16.23 -1.07 13.08
CA ALA A 214 -15.64 0.18 12.58
C ALA A 214 -16.31 1.43 13.15
N PHE A 215 -17.58 1.30 13.57
CA PHE A 215 -18.39 2.38 14.12
C PHE A 215 -19.43 1.80 15.10
N SER A 216 -19.97 2.62 16.00
CA SER A 216 -20.89 2.19 17.05
C SER A 216 -22.18 1.55 16.52
N ASN A 217 -22.68 2.01 15.36
CA ASN A 217 -24.01 1.64 14.84
C ASN A 217 -23.95 0.79 13.55
N THR A 218 -23.11 -0.25 13.51
CA THR A 218 -23.19 -1.21 12.39
C THR A 218 -24.45 -2.09 12.49
N PRO A 219 -25.01 -2.62 11.38
CA PRO A 219 -26.12 -3.58 11.44
C PRO A 219 -25.84 -4.77 12.38
N LYS A 220 -24.59 -5.25 12.39
CA LYS A 220 -24.14 -6.32 13.31
C LYS A 220 -24.01 -5.83 14.75
N SER A 221 -23.59 -4.58 15.00
CA SER A 221 -23.56 -3.98 16.35
C SER A 221 -24.94 -3.96 16.98
N ASN A 222 -25.96 -3.53 16.22
CA ASN A 222 -27.35 -3.54 16.67
C ASN A 222 -27.83 -4.95 17.01
N GLN A 223 -27.43 -5.95 16.20
CA GLN A 223 -27.73 -7.36 16.46
C GLN A 223 -27.11 -7.84 17.78
N VAL A 224 -25.85 -7.51 18.06
CA VAL A 224 -25.18 -7.86 19.33
C VAL A 224 -25.88 -7.22 20.52
N GLN A 225 -26.20 -5.93 20.44
CA GLN A 225 -26.92 -5.19 21.49
C GLN A 225 -28.30 -5.81 21.80
N GLN A 226 -29.04 -6.26 20.77
CA GLN A 226 -30.32 -6.94 20.94
C GLN A 226 -30.18 -8.31 21.62
N THR A 227 -29.11 -9.05 21.34
CA THR A 227 -28.84 -10.33 22.03
C THR A 227 -28.39 -10.14 23.47
N GLY A 228 -27.91 -8.94 23.84
CA GLY A 228 -27.44 -8.59 25.18
C GLY A 228 -26.19 -9.37 25.63
N LYS A 229 -25.48 -10.02 24.70
CA LYS A 229 -24.32 -10.87 24.98
C LYS A 229 -23.18 -10.54 24.01
N GLY A 230 -21.96 -10.45 24.52
CA GLY A 230 -20.75 -10.19 23.74
C GLY A 230 -20.26 -8.74 23.80
N PHE A 231 -18.97 -8.54 23.54
CA PHE A 231 -18.33 -7.22 23.58
C PHE A 231 -18.31 -6.58 22.20
N ILE A 232 -18.49 -5.25 22.15
CA ILE A 232 -18.36 -4.47 20.92
C ILE A 232 -17.18 -3.54 21.08
N VAL A 233 -16.09 -3.84 20.37
CA VAL A 233 -14.82 -3.11 20.49
C VAL A 233 -14.38 -2.57 19.13
N ASN A 234 -13.59 -1.50 19.15
CA ASN A 234 -13.00 -0.96 17.92
C ASN A 234 -11.76 -1.77 17.48
N LYS A 235 -11.29 -1.53 16.25
CA LYS A 235 -10.14 -2.26 15.68
C LYS A 235 -8.84 -2.19 16.49
N LYS A 236 -8.64 -1.16 17.32
CA LYS A 236 -7.39 -1.03 18.09
C LYS A 236 -7.24 -2.17 19.09
N TRP A 237 -8.33 -2.74 19.61
CA TRP A 237 -8.25 -3.83 20.59
C TRP A 237 -7.44 -5.02 20.06
N ILE A 238 -7.78 -5.51 18.86
CA ILE A 238 -7.09 -6.67 18.27
C ILE A 238 -5.67 -6.31 17.79
N LEU A 239 -5.44 -5.07 17.38
CA LEU A 239 -4.12 -4.60 16.95
C LEU A 239 -3.17 -4.44 18.14
N ASP A 240 -3.65 -3.90 19.25
CA ASP A 240 -2.90 -3.66 20.47
C ASP A 240 -2.64 -4.97 21.21
N CYS A 241 -3.62 -5.88 21.28
CA CYS A 241 -3.39 -7.23 21.81
C CYS A 241 -2.28 -7.94 21.03
N TYR A 242 -2.29 -7.81 19.71
CA TYR A 242 -1.27 -8.40 18.83
C TYR A 242 0.11 -7.77 19.02
N LYS A 243 0.16 -6.44 19.17
CA LYS A 243 1.41 -5.68 19.38
C LYS A 243 2.02 -5.94 20.75
N GLN A 244 1.19 -5.99 21.79
CA GLN A 244 1.61 -6.14 23.19
C GLN A 244 1.72 -7.62 23.62
N ASN A 245 1.33 -8.55 22.75
CA ASN A 245 1.35 -9.98 23.03
C ASN A 245 0.54 -10.37 24.28
N GLN A 246 -0.57 -9.68 24.53
CA GLN A 246 -1.38 -9.81 25.74
C GLN A 246 -2.85 -9.62 25.40
N LEU A 247 -3.74 -10.32 26.12
CA LEU A 247 -5.17 -10.06 26.05
C LEU A 247 -5.47 -8.79 26.87
N LEU A 248 -5.82 -7.71 26.18
CA LEU A 248 -6.15 -6.43 26.79
C LEU A 248 -7.64 -6.37 27.13
N SER A 249 -8.00 -5.59 28.15
CA SER A 249 -9.41 -5.42 28.53
C SER A 249 -10.19 -4.68 27.45
N GLU A 250 -11.41 -5.14 27.20
CA GLU A 250 -12.34 -4.64 26.19
C GLU A 250 -12.83 -3.22 26.50
N LYS A 251 -12.96 -2.86 27.78
CA LYS A 251 -13.55 -1.59 28.26
C LYS A 251 -12.90 -0.35 27.66
N SER A 252 -11.57 -0.36 27.49
CA SER A 252 -10.83 0.78 26.91
C SER A 252 -11.01 0.93 25.39
N TYR A 253 -11.69 -0.04 24.76
CA TYR A 253 -11.90 -0.11 23.32
C TYR A 253 -13.39 -0.12 22.93
N GLU A 254 -14.28 -0.06 23.90
CA GLU A 254 -15.71 0.19 23.69
C GLU A 254 -15.95 1.58 23.09
N PHE A 255 -17.07 1.73 22.39
CA PHE A 255 -17.50 3.04 21.91
C PHE A 255 -18.15 3.78 23.08
N ASN A 256 -17.40 4.65 23.76
CA ASN A 256 -17.94 5.46 24.84
C ASN A 256 -19.11 6.32 24.33
N GLU A 257 -20.31 6.11 24.87
CA GLU A 257 -21.42 7.05 24.76
C GLU A 257 -21.16 8.29 25.63
N THR A 258 -20.14 9.10 25.29
CA THR A 258 -20.07 10.51 25.70
C THR A 258 -18.98 11.26 24.94
N LYS A 259 -19.31 11.62 23.70
CA LYS A 259 -19.22 12.97 23.13
C LYS A 259 -19.39 12.82 21.63
N SER A 260 -20.64 13.00 21.22
CA SER A 260 -20.98 13.54 19.93
C SER A 260 -20.02 14.68 19.57
N GLU A 261 -19.22 14.51 18.52
CA GLU A 261 -18.84 15.63 17.66
C GLU A 261 -20.06 15.99 16.80
N ILE A 262 -21.14 16.41 17.49
CA ILE A 262 -22.02 17.42 16.94
C ILE A 262 -21.21 18.70 17.12
N SER A 263 -20.72 19.22 16.01
CA SER A 263 -20.25 20.58 15.88
C SER A 263 -21.33 21.54 16.37
N ASN A 264 -21.26 21.96 17.63
CA ASN A 264 -21.97 23.14 18.11
C ASN A 264 -21.29 24.39 17.52
N LYS A 265 -21.81 24.87 16.40
CA LYS A 265 -21.95 26.32 16.21
C LYS A 265 -23.01 26.78 17.21
N THR A 266 -22.57 27.23 18.38
CA THR A 266 -23.41 27.80 19.42
C THR A 266 -23.97 29.15 18.96
N SER A 267 -25.26 29.18 18.66
CA SER A 267 -26.09 30.37 18.72
C SER A 267 -26.32 30.75 20.19
N LYS A 268 -25.85 31.94 20.60
CA LYS A 268 -26.30 32.62 21.82
C LYS A 268 -27.55 33.44 21.48
N THR A 269 -28.66 33.09 22.09
CA THR A 269 -29.92 33.85 22.01
C THR A 269 -29.86 35.10 22.89
N LYS A 270 -30.11 36.28 22.30
CA LYS A 270 -30.79 37.39 22.98
C LYS A 270 -31.74 38.08 21.99
N LYS A 271 -33.04 37.90 22.28
CA LYS A 271 -34.25 38.70 22.00
C LYS A 271 -34.33 39.63 20.75
N LYS A 272 -35.42 39.35 20.03
CA LYS A 272 -36.51 40.23 19.52
C LYS A 272 -36.38 40.97 18.18
N GLU A 273 -37.52 40.88 17.47
CA GLU A 273 -38.13 41.77 16.47
C GLU A 273 -37.88 41.48 14.97
N ASP A 274 -38.94 40.87 14.40
CA ASP A 274 -39.74 41.30 13.23
C ASP A 274 -39.29 41.13 11.76
N VAL A 275 -40.27 40.60 11.00
CA VAL A 275 -40.63 40.79 9.58
C VAL A 275 -40.08 39.79 8.54
N GLU A 276 -41.03 38.98 8.03
CA GLU A 276 -41.37 38.61 6.62
C GLU A 276 -40.21 38.33 5.63
N GLU A 277 -40.24 37.38 4.67
CA GLU A 277 -41.35 36.94 3.82
C GLU A 277 -40.90 35.71 2.99
N SER A 278 -41.80 34.72 2.92
CA SER A 278 -42.24 33.93 1.76
C SER A 278 -41.29 33.26 0.72
N ASN A 279 -41.59 31.96 0.51
CA ASN A 279 -41.86 31.28 -0.78
C ASN A 279 -40.73 31.12 -1.82
N ASN A 280 -40.56 30.01 -2.56
CA ASN A 280 -41.45 28.89 -2.86
C ASN A 280 -40.60 27.71 -3.43
N THR A 281 -41.06 26.50 -3.17
CA THR A 281 -40.68 25.27 -3.88
C THR A 281 -41.35 25.20 -5.25
N LYS A 282 -40.73 24.53 -6.24
CA LYS A 282 -41.24 23.30 -6.88
C LYS A 282 -40.48 22.91 -8.16
N ASP A 283 -40.39 21.59 -8.29
CA ASP A 283 -40.01 20.76 -9.43
C ASP A 283 -40.54 21.21 -10.80
N VAL A 284 -39.89 20.74 -11.89
CA VAL A 284 -40.48 19.76 -12.86
C VAL A 284 -39.66 19.63 -14.17
N LYS A 285 -39.36 18.36 -14.50
CA LYS A 285 -39.20 17.67 -15.82
C LYS A 285 -38.10 18.01 -16.84
N ARG A 286 -37.36 16.93 -17.12
CA ARG A 286 -36.82 16.47 -18.42
C ARG A 286 -37.65 16.89 -19.65
N LYS A 287 -36.95 17.41 -20.66
CA LYS A 287 -37.38 17.39 -22.06
C LYS A 287 -36.15 17.15 -22.97
N SER A 288 -36.26 16.12 -23.80
CA SER A 288 -35.34 15.72 -24.86
C SER A 288 -35.56 16.54 -26.12
N ILE A 289 -34.49 17.10 -26.71
CA ILE A 289 -34.44 17.52 -28.13
C ILE A 289 -33.08 17.15 -28.71
N THR A 290 -33.13 16.61 -29.93
CA THR A 290 -32.08 16.02 -30.77
C THR A 290 -31.21 17.04 -31.53
N LYS A 291 -29.94 16.66 -31.73
CA LYS A 291 -28.96 16.96 -32.81
C LYS A 291 -28.46 18.40 -33.02
N ASN A 292 -27.14 18.58 -32.86
CA ASN A 292 -26.18 18.83 -33.95
C ASN A 292 -24.73 18.65 -33.46
N ASP A 293 -23.89 18.11 -34.35
CA ASP A 293 -22.45 17.96 -34.23
C ASP A 293 -21.77 19.33 -34.09
N ASP A 294 -20.85 19.46 -33.14
CA ASP A 294 -19.51 20.08 -33.29
C ASP A 294 -18.89 20.34 -31.90
N ASP A 295 -17.65 19.87 -31.75
CA ASP A 295 -16.61 20.38 -30.85
C ASP A 295 -16.78 20.19 -29.33
N VAL A 296 -16.60 18.94 -28.85
CA VAL A 296 -16.30 18.68 -27.43
C VAL A 296 -14.80 18.67 -27.22
N LYS A 297 -14.25 19.85 -26.89
CA LYS A 297 -13.00 19.96 -26.12
C LYS A 297 -13.14 19.11 -24.86
N THR A 298 -12.44 17.98 -24.84
CA THR A 298 -12.21 17.23 -23.62
C THR A 298 -11.52 18.16 -22.62
N ASN A 299 -12.22 18.54 -21.56
CA ASN A 299 -11.62 19.12 -20.36
C ASN A 299 -10.71 18.06 -19.72
N LYS A 300 -9.49 17.95 -20.27
CA LYS A 300 -8.36 17.30 -19.63
C LYS A 300 -8.08 18.16 -18.39
N LEU A 301 -8.46 17.68 -17.20
CA LEU A 301 -8.03 18.31 -15.95
C LEU A 301 -6.50 18.46 -16.04
N ARG A 302 -6.02 19.69 -16.13
CA ARG A 302 -4.58 19.97 -15.97
C ARG A 302 -4.28 19.67 -14.51
N ILE A 303 -3.71 18.49 -14.26
CA ILE A 303 -3.05 18.19 -12.99
C ILE A 303 -1.96 19.27 -12.87
N GLY A 304 -2.08 20.14 -11.87
CA GLY A 304 -1.08 21.17 -11.60
C GLY A 304 0.29 20.54 -11.37
N GLU A 305 1.36 21.27 -11.67
CA GLU A 305 2.72 20.83 -11.36
C GLU A 305 2.84 20.62 -9.85
N LEU A 306 3.32 19.44 -9.44
CA LEU A 306 3.65 19.19 -8.03
C LEU A 306 4.87 20.05 -7.68
N PRO A 307 4.88 20.68 -6.50
CA PRO A 307 6.02 21.49 -6.08
C PRO A 307 7.25 20.63 -5.83
N ASP A 308 8.42 21.25 -5.88
CA ASP A 308 9.74 20.64 -5.73
C ASP A 308 10.40 21.04 -4.42
N PHE A 309 9.63 21.19 -3.34
CA PHE A 309 10.16 21.70 -2.07
C PHE A 309 11.19 20.76 -1.40
N PHE A 310 11.35 19.52 -1.90
CA PHE A 310 12.46 18.62 -1.56
C PHE A 310 13.64 18.62 -2.53
N HIS A 311 13.66 19.52 -3.52
CA HIS A 311 14.76 19.67 -4.47
C HIS A 311 16.12 19.72 -3.75
N GLU A 312 17.07 18.91 -4.25
CA GLU A 312 18.43 18.70 -3.74
C GLU A 312 18.54 18.21 -2.28
N LYS A 313 17.44 17.77 -1.66
CA LYS A 313 17.46 17.26 -0.29
C LYS A 313 17.63 15.75 -0.27
N HIS A 314 18.68 15.30 0.42
CA HIS A 314 18.99 13.88 0.57
C HIS A 314 18.38 13.33 1.86
N PHE A 315 17.58 12.28 1.69
CA PHE A 315 16.86 11.56 2.73
C PHE A 315 17.43 10.16 2.90
N TYR A 316 17.48 9.69 4.14
CA TYR A 316 17.62 8.27 4.46
C TYR A 316 16.41 7.83 5.27
N VAL A 317 15.90 6.62 4.99
CA VAL A 317 14.77 6.05 5.72
C VAL A 317 15.25 4.81 6.43
N SER A 318 15.02 4.75 7.74
CA SER A 318 15.37 3.59 8.55
C SER A 318 14.39 2.44 8.27
N TYR A 319 14.73 1.58 7.30
CA TYR A 319 13.89 0.48 6.82
C TYR A 319 13.38 -0.47 7.91
N GLY A 320 14.09 -0.60 9.04
CA GLY A 320 13.67 -1.44 10.17
C GLY A 320 12.55 -0.84 11.04
N ASP A 321 12.15 0.40 10.79
CA ASP A 321 11.26 1.15 11.70
C ASP A 321 9.81 1.18 11.24
N TYR A 322 9.58 0.76 9.99
CA TYR A 322 8.34 0.95 9.27
C TYR A 322 7.93 -0.35 8.58
N ASP A 323 6.63 -0.59 8.47
CA ASP A 323 6.11 -1.66 7.61
C ASP A 323 6.21 -1.26 6.12
N ASP A 324 6.09 -2.26 5.25
CA ASP A 324 6.30 -2.10 3.81
C ASP A 324 5.37 -1.05 3.17
N ASN A 325 4.11 -0.93 3.63
CA ASN A 325 3.19 0.07 3.08
C ASN A 325 3.62 1.49 3.49
N THR A 326 4.07 1.64 4.72
CA THR A 326 4.58 2.91 5.24
C THR A 326 5.88 3.30 4.52
N LEU A 327 6.79 2.36 4.27
CA LEU A 327 8.01 2.61 3.49
C LEU A 327 7.71 3.02 2.04
N LEU A 328 6.73 2.38 1.41
CA LEU A 328 6.26 2.77 0.08
C LEU A 328 5.63 4.18 0.10
N ALA A 329 4.85 4.53 1.12
CA ALA A 329 4.27 5.86 1.26
C ALA A 329 5.36 6.93 1.46
N ILE A 330 6.32 6.69 2.34
CA ILE A 330 7.49 7.56 2.57
C ILE A 330 8.25 7.80 1.26
N THR A 331 8.57 6.71 0.57
CA THR A 331 9.32 6.77 -0.71
C THR A 331 8.55 7.57 -1.75
N ARG A 332 7.24 7.35 -1.87
CA ARG A 332 6.39 8.10 -2.80
C ARG A 332 6.40 9.59 -2.50
N VAL A 333 6.27 9.98 -1.24
CA VAL A 333 6.24 11.41 -0.85
C VAL A 333 7.58 12.08 -1.14
N ILE A 334 8.70 11.48 -0.72
CA ILE A 334 10.04 12.05 -0.96
C ILE A 334 10.28 12.26 -2.45
N LEU A 335 10.02 11.24 -3.27
CA LEU A 335 10.26 11.31 -4.72
C LEU A 335 9.26 12.21 -5.45
N ALA A 336 8.01 12.32 -4.96
CA ALA A 336 6.98 13.15 -5.59
C ALA A 336 7.31 14.64 -5.54
N TYR A 337 8.08 15.07 -4.54
CA TYR A 337 8.46 16.47 -4.32
C TYR A 337 9.94 16.76 -4.62
N ASP A 338 10.57 15.92 -5.44
CA ASP A 338 11.96 16.02 -5.94
C ASP A 338 13.06 15.81 -4.88
N GLY A 339 12.78 15.02 -3.84
CA GLY A 339 13.78 14.57 -2.87
C GLY A 339 14.59 13.38 -3.36
N ILE A 340 15.81 13.25 -2.85
CA ILE A 340 16.75 12.17 -3.18
C ILE A 340 16.74 11.15 -2.05
N LEU A 341 16.38 9.90 -2.34
CA LEU A 341 16.38 8.82 -1.33
C LEU A 341 17.68 8.02 -1.40
N GLU A 342 18.51 8.16 -0.37
CA GLU A 342 19.77 7.46 -0.19
C GLU A 342 19.60 6.08 0.44
N ARG A 343 20.47 5.15 0.03
CA ARG A 343 20.46 3.78 0.55
C ARG A 343 21.27 3.60 1.83
N GLN A 344 22.16 4.55 2.10
CA GLN A 344 23.06 4.55 3.25
C GLN A 344 23.18 5.97 3.78
N ILE A 345 23.51 6.11 5.07
CA ILE A 345 23.79 7.41 5.66
C ILE A 345 25.19 7.84 5.24
N THR A 346 25.27 8.79 4.32
CA THR A 346 26.49 9.44 3.86
C THR A 346 26.60 10.87 4.41
N SER A 347 27.67 11.59 4.08
CA SER A 347 27.82 13.02 4.40
C SER A 347 26.74 13.91 3.78
N ASP A 348 26.14 13.45 2.68
CA ASP A 348 25.19 14.24 1.88
C ASP A 348 23.77 14.16 2.44
N VAL A 349 23.46 13.09 3.19
CA VAL A 349 22.17 12.91 3.86
C VAL A 349 21.97 13.99 4.91
N LYS A 350 20.90 14.77 4.77
CA LYS A 350 20.51 15.82 5.75
C LYS A 350 19.30 15.45 6.58
N TYR A 351 18.51 14.48 6.13
CA TYR A 351 17.23 14.10 6.75
C TYR A 351 17.16 12.59 6.95
N VAL A 352 17.02 12.14 8.18
CA VAL A 352 16.82 10.73 8.55
C VAL A 352 15.40 10.57 9.06
N ILE A 353 14.56 9.84 8.31
CA ILE A 353 13.19 9.53 8.69
C ILE A 353 13.18 8.23 9.52
N THR A 354 12.78 8.33 10.78
CA THR A 354 12.80 7.23 11.76
C THR A 354 11.71 7.39 12.82
N ASN A 355 11.18 6.26 13.30
CA ASN A 355 10.24 6.23 14.45
C ASN A 355 10.94 5.86 15.76
N ARG A 356 12.28 5.80 15.77
CA ARG A 356 13.06 5.51 16.98
C ARG A 356 13.22 6.77 17.82
N MET A 357 13.33 6.58 19.13
CA MET A 357 13.79 7.63 20.03
C MET A 357 15.31 7.82 19.90
N TRP A 358 15.82 8.93 20.44
CA TRP A 358 17.26 9.20 20.48
C TRP A 358 18.04 8.03 21.06
N ASN A 359 19.17 7.69 20.44
CA ASN A 359 20.00 6.55 20.80
C ASN A 359 21.48 6.76 20.45
N GLN A 360 22.34 5.85 20.89
CA GLN A 360 23.79 5.94 20.72
C GLN A 360 24.24 5.91 19.25
N ASP A 361 23.48 5.31 18.34
CA ASP A 361 23.82 5.31 16.92
C ASP A 361 23.59 6.70 16.33
N PHE A 362 22.52 7.39 16.74
CA PHE A 362 22.28 8.78 16.35
C PHE A 362 23.40 9.70 16.84
N GLU A 363 23.90 9.52 18.06
CA GLU A 363 25.06 10.27 18.54
C GLU A 363 26.31 10.08 17.66
N LYS A 364 26.61 8.85 17.27
CA LYS A 364 27.78 8.55 16.40
C LYS A 364 27.62 9.18 15.03
N ILE A 365 26.43 9.10 14.46
CA ILE A 365 26.11 9.67 13.16
C ILE A 365 26.19 11.21 13.22
N SER A 366 25.60 11.84 14.24
CA SER A 366 25.67 13.30 14.44
C SER A 366 27.11 13.82 14.60
N ARG A 367 28.01 13.05 15.23
CA ARG A 367 29.44 13.44 15.32
C ARG A 367 30.12 13.48 13.96
N SER A 368 29.69 12.62 13.02
CA SER A 368 30.28 12.49 11.68
C SER A 368 29.58 13.39 10.65
N ASN A 369 28.32 13.75 10.89
CA ASN A 369 27.52 14.64 10.06
C ASN A 369 26.70 15.58 10.95
N PRO A 370 27.27 16.74 11.37
CA PRO A 370 26.64 17.65 12.34
C PRO A 370 25.35 18.31 11.84
N GLU A 371 25.13 18.35 10.52
CA GLU A 371 23.94 18.97 9.90
C GLU A 371 22.81 17.96 9.67
N ILE A 372 22.98 16.70 10.10
CA ILE A 372 21.96 15.67 9.95
C ILE A 372 20.81 15.90 10.92
N ASN A 373 19.58 15.77 10.42
CA ASN A 373 18.36 15.90 11.20
C ASN A 373 17.68 14.54 11.30
N PHE A 374 17.48 14.05 12.53
CA PHE A 374 16.63 12.89 12.79
C PHE A 374 15.21 13.37 12.99
N ILE A 375 14.27 12.89 12.20
CA ILE A 375 12.91 13.43 12.13
C ILE A 375 11.92 12.27 12.12
N ASN A 376 10.80 12.45 12.83
CA ASN A 376 9.71 11.48 12.80
C ASN A 376 8.97 11.46 11.45
N LEU A 377 8.14 10.45 11.24
CA LEU A 377 7.34 10.31 10.01
C LEU A 377 6.30 11.43 9.82
N ASP A 378 5.78 11.98 10.91
CA ASP A 378 4.69 12.95 10.89
C ASP A 378 5.10 14.20 10.10
N TRP A 379 6.37 14.61 10.16
CA TRP A 379 6.88 15.74 9.36
C TRP A 379 6.68 15.56 7.86
N LEU A 380 6.96 14.34 7.36
CA LEU A 380 6.84 14.04 5.93
C LEU A 380 5.36 14.00 5.50
N GLN A 381 4.49 13.53 6.39
CA GLN A 381 3.04 13.54 6.18
C GLN A 381 2.50 14.97 6.14
N ASP A 382 2.95 15.83 7.04
CA ASP A 382 2.53 17.24 7.09
C ASP A 382 3.07 18.01 5.89
N CYS A 383 4.30 17.76 5.43
CA CYS A 383 4.80 18.33 4.18
C CYS A 383 3.93 17.94 2.97
N HIS A 384 3.45 16.69 2.93
CA HIS A 384 2.55 16.21 1.88
C HIS A 384 1.16 16.86 1.96
N ASN A 385 0.58 16.94 3.15
CA ASN A 385 -0.76 17.49 3.37
C ASN A 385 -0.81 19.00 3.09
N GLU A 386 0.22 19.73 3.55
CA GLU A 386 0.31 21.19 3.39
C GLU A 386 0.99 21.60 2.06
N ASN A 387 1.49 20.62 1.30
CA ASN A 387 2.16 20.81 0.02
C ASN A 387 3.31 21.84 0.08
N GLN A 388 4.07 21.83 1.17
CA GLN A 388 5.18 22.75 1.43
C GLN A 388 6.24 22.10 2.34
N PHE A 389 7.44 22.71 2.39
CA PHE A 389 8.47 22.30 3.34
C PHE A 389 8.13 22.79 4.75
N MET A 390 7.79 21.86 5.65
CA MET A 390 7.42 22.20 7.02
C MET A 390 8.64 22.50 7.89
N PRO A 391 8.55 23.42 8.87
CA PRO A 391 9.61 23.65 9.85
C PRO A 391 9.96 22.38 10.64
N LEU A 392 11.25 22.12 10.85
CA LEU A 392 11.71 20.86 11.47
C LEU A 392 11.50 20.80 12.98
N GLN A 393 11.48 21.94 13.67
CA GLN A 393 11.69 22.05 15.12
C GLN A 393 10.78 21.14 15.97
N SER A 394 9.53 20.97 15.56
CA SER A 394 8.52 20.19 16.28
C SER A 394 8.59 18.68 16.02
N TYR A 395 9.43 18.26 15.08
CA TYR A 395 9.52 16.88 14.60
C TYR A 395 10.91 16.27 14.78
N LEU A 396 11.89 17.11 15.17
CA LEU A 396 13.24 16.68 15.47
C LEU A 396 13.26 15.71 16.64
N ILE A 397 14.02 14.64 16.46
CA ILE A 397 14.34 13.66 17.48
C ILE A 397 15.68 14.10 18.07
N VAL A 398 15.62 14.63 19.29
CA VAL A 398 16.76 15.21 20.02
C VAL A 398 17.06 14.39 21.28
N PRO A 399 18.28 14.51 21.86
CA PRO A 399 18.66 13.84 23.10
C PRO A 399 17.69 14.03 24.27
#